data_AF-A0A0V0GY57-F1
#
_entry.id   AF-A0A0V0GY57-F1
#
_cell.length_a   1.000
_cell.length_b   1.000
_cell.length_c   1.000
_cell.angle_alpha   90.00
_cell.angle_beta   90.00
_cell.angle_gamma   90.00
#
_symmetry.space_group_name_H-M   'P 1'
#
loop_
_entity.id
_entity.type
_entity.pdbx_description
1 polymer ?
#
loop_
_entity_poly.entity_id
_entity_poly.type
_entity_poly.pdbx_seq_one_letter_code
_entity_poly.pdbx_strand_id
1 'polypeptide(L)'
;MENMTFFLAELGLMNYTTVISYCPSKFAASAVYAARSTLNKSPRWTDTLKHHTGYSEDQLRECAKQLVSFHSGAAENKLKAVYRKFSNSDRGAVALLPPARDVHIGSS
;
A
#
# COMPACT_ATOMS: atom_id res chain seq x y z
N MET A 1 -8.40 -0.51 8.07
CA MET A 1 -7.35 -1.06 7.17
C MET A 1 -7.77 -0.88 5.72
N GLU A 2 -9.00 -1.23 5.36
CA GLU A 2 -9.54 -1.12 4.00
C GLU A 2 -9.32 0.24 3.34
N ASN A 3 -9.63 1.35 4.03
CA ASN A 3 -9.42 2.69 3.48
C ASN A 3 -7.96 2.98 3.09
N MET A 4 -6.99 2.51 3.87
CA MET A 4 -5.56 2.64 3.56
C MET A 4 -5.18 1.79 2.35
N THR A 5 -5.68 0.55 2.28
CA THR A 5 -5.46 -0.33 1.13
C THR A 5 -6.04 0.28 -0.15
N PHE A 6 -7.27 0.78 -0.11
CA PHE A 6 -7.90 1.42 -1.26
C PHE A 6 -7.17 2.69 -1.68
N PHE A 7 -6.71 3.49 -0.72
CA PHE A 7 -5.93 4.68 -1.00
C PHE A 7 -4.61 4.34 -1.72
N LEU A 8 -3.86 3.35 -1.24
CA LEU A 8 -2.62 2.89 -1.88
C LEU A 8 -2.89 2.26 -3.26
N ALA A 9 -3.96 1.47 -3.39
CA ALA A 9 -4.35 0.90 -4.66
C ALA A 9 -4.74 1.98 -5.68
N GLU A 10 -5.56 2.96 -5.31
CA GLU A 10 -5.91 4.09 -6.18
C GLU A 10 -4.65 4.90 -6.56
N LEU A 11 -3.72 5.14 -5.63
CA LEU A 11 -2.44 5.80 -5.95
C LEU A 11 -1.59 5.02 -6.95
N GLY A 12 -1.48 3.70 -6.79
CA GLY A 12 -0.75 2.86 -7.72
C GLY A 12 -1.42 2.73 -9.09
N LEU A 13 -2.76 2.72 -9.13
CA LEU A 13 -3.54 2.71 -10.38
C LEU A 13 -3.34 3.99 -11.20
N MET A 14 -3.06 5.12 -10.55
CA MET A 14 -2.70 6.36 -11.25
C MET A 14 -1.35 6.27 -11.98
N ASN A 15 -0.51 5.30 -11.63
CA ASN A 15 0.76 5.06 -12.30
C ASN A 15 0.62 3.93 -13.32
N TYR A 16 0.52 4.31 -14.60
CA TYR A 16 0.38 3.36 -15.71
C TYR A 16 1.44 2.26 -15.70
N THR A 17 2.70 2.60 -15.40
CA THR A 17 3.80 1.63 -15.34
C THR A 17 3.54 0.56 -14.29
N THR A 18 3.03 0.93 -13.11
CA THR A 18 2.74 -0.05 -12.05
C THR A 18 1.59 -0.98 -12.43
N VAL A 19 0.56 -0.47 -13.11
CA VAL A 19 -0.61 -1.27 -13.53
C VAL A 19 -0.25 -2.30 -14.61
N ILE A 20 0.64 -1.93 -15.54
CA ILE A 20 1.08 -2.86 -16.60
C ILE A 20 2.14 -3.86 -16.12
N SER A 21 2.94 -3.50 -15.11
CA SER A 21 4.04 -4.34 -14.62
C SER A 21 3.61 -5.46 -13.66
N TYR A 22 2.44 -5.34 -13.03
CA TYR A 22 1.96 -6.32 -12.04
C TYR A 22 0.57 -6.84 -12.36
N CYS A 23 0.36 -8.14 -12.19
CA CYS A 23 -0.98 -8.74 -12.25
C CYS A 23 -1.87 -8.17 -11.12
N PRO A 24 -3.19 -7.97 -11.36
CA PRO A 24 -4.12 -7.40 -10.37
C PRO A 24 -4.09 -8.08 -8.99
N SER A 25 -3.90 -9.40 -8.94
CA SER A 25 -3.80 -10.17 -7.69
C SER A 25 -2.57 -9.77 -6.86
N LYS A 26 -1.39 -9.73 -7.50
CA LYS A 26 -0.13 -9.32 -6.86
C LYS A 26 -0.17 -7.86 -6.44
N PHE A 27 -0.77 -6.99 -7.25
CA PHE A 27 -0.97 -5.58 -6.93
C PHE A 27 -1.85 -5.39 -5.69
N ALA A 28 -3.01 -6.05 -5.64
CA ALA A 28 -3.91 -5.99 -4.49
C ALA A 28 -3.26 -6.53 -3.20
N ALA A 29 -2.56 -7.66 -3.28
CA ALA A 29 -1.81 -8.23 -2.15
C ALA A 29 -0.72 -7.27 -1.65
N SER A 30 -0.02 -6.59 -2.56
CA SER A 30 1.02 -5.61 -2.23
C SER A 30 0.45 -4.35 -1.58
N ALA A 31 -0.74 -3.89 -2.01
CA ALA A 31 -1.44 -2.78 -1.37
C ALA A 31 -1.86 -3.12 0.07
N VAL A 32 -2.34 -4.35 0.32
CA VAL A 32 -2.64 -4.82 1.68
C VAL A 32 -1.37 -4.88 2.53
N TYR A 33 -0.27 -5.39 1.98
CA TYR A 33 1.01 -5.45 2.68
C TYR A 33 1.54 -4.06 3.05
N ALA A 34 1.50 -3.12 2.11
CA ALA A 34 1.88 -1.72 2.34
C ALA A 34 0.96 -1.06 3.37
N ALA A 35 -0.36 -1.25 3.30
CA ALA A 35 -1.31 -0.73 4.27
C ALA A 35 -1.06 -1.25 5.69
N ARG A 36 -0.80 -2.56 5.83
CA ARG A 36 -0.44 -3.17 7.12
C ARG A 36 0.89 -2.63 7.66
N SER A 37 1.85 -2.38 6.78
CA SER A 37 3.14 -1.77 7.15
C SER A 37 2.96 -0.32 7.64
N THR A 38 2.16 0.49 6.93
CA THR A 38 1.86 1.88 7.33
C THR A 38 1.10 1.95 8.65
N LEU A 39 0.19 1.00 8.90
CA LEU A 39 -0.55 0.91 10.15
C LEU A 39 0.21 0.18 11.28
N ASN A 40 1.50 -0.10 11.07
CA ASN A 40 2.38 -0.80 12.01
C ASN A 40 1.79 -2.10 12.58
N LYS A 41 1.03 -2.86 11.76
CA LYS A 41 0.46 -4.15 12.17
C LYS A 41 1.49 -5.26 12.03
N SER A 42 1.80 -5.92 13.14
CA SER A 42 2.62 -7.14 13.19
C SER A 42 1.75 -8.40 13.32
N PRO A 43 2.05 -9.49 12.60
CA PRO A 43 3.00 -9.57 11.48
C PRO A 43 2.42 -8.89 10.22
N ARG A 44 3.31 -8.28 9.41
CA ARG A 44 2.92 -7.49 8.23
C ARG A 44 2.26 -8.35 7.15
N TRP A 45 2.75 -9.57 7.01
CA TRP A 45 2.12 -10.64 6.24
C TRP A 45 1.95 -11.86 7.14
N THR A 46 0.77 -12.46 7.13
CA THR A 46 0.46 -13.61 8.00
C THR A 46 0.50 -14.88 7.18
N ASP A 47 0.73 -16.03 7.83
CA ASP A 47 0.61 -17.33 7.17
C ASP A 47 -0.76 -17.55 6.53
N THR A 48 -1.83 -17.04 7.14
CA THR A 48 -3.18 -17.03 6.55
C THR A 48 -3.21 -16.29 5.21
N LEU A 49 -2.62 -15.09 5.13
CA LEU A 49 -2.57 -14.33 3.88
C LEU A 49 -1.70 -15.03 2.82
N LYS A 50 -0.57 -15.61 3.23
CA LYS A 50 0.29 -16.41 2.35
C LYS A 50 -0.44 -17.65 1.82
N HIS A 51 -1.21 -18.32 2.67
CA HIS A 51 -2.00 -19.50 2.31
C HIS A 51 -3.10 -19.16 1.29
N HIS A 52 -3.85 -18.07 1.50
CA HIS A 52 -4.94 -17.69 0.60
C HIS A 52 -4.48 -17.07 -0.72
N THR A 53 -3.36 -16.35 -0.73
CA THR A 53 -2.87 -15.64 -1.93
C THR A 53 -1.77 -16.37 -2.67
N GLY A 54 -1.06 -17.28 -2.01
CA GLY A 54 0.14 -17.95 -2.52
C GLY A 54 1.39 -17.05 -2.58
N TYR A 55 1.30 -15.77 -2.22
CA TYR A 55 2.44 -14.83 -2.31
C TYR A 55 3.24 -14.77 -1.01
N SER A 56 4.57 -14.76 -1.15
CA SER A 56 5.50 -14.45 -0.05
C SER A 56 5.71 -12.95 0.09
N GLU A 57 6.16 -12.50 1.26
CA GLU A 57 6.53 -11.09 1.49
C GLU A 57 7.53 -10.58 0.46
N ASP A 58 8.52 -11.40 0.10
CA ASP A 58 9.55 -11.09 -0.88
C ASP A 58 8.97 -10.71 -2.25
N GLN A 59 7.93 -11.43 -2.68
CA GLN A 59 7.24 -11.23 -3.96
C GLN A 59 6.37 -9.97 -4.00
N LEU A 60 5.93 -9.48 -2.82
CA LEU A 60 5.05 -8.32 -2.68
C LEU A 60 5.84 -7.05 -2.33
N ARG A 61 7.02 -7.21 -1.75
CA ARG A 61 7.84 -6.12 -1.21
C ARG A 61 8.18 -5.06 -2.24
N GLU A 62 8.56 -5.45 -3.45
CA GLU A 62 8.97 -4.48 -4.48
C GLU A 62 7.80 -3.60 -4.94
N CYS A 63 6.64 -4.21 -5.18
CA CYS A 63 5.42 -3.46 -5.50
C CYS A 63 4.96 -2.60 -4.30
N ALA A 64 5.02 -3.14 -3.08
CA ALA A 64 4.65 -2.41 -1.87
C ALA A 64 5.54 -1.19 -1.61
N LYS A 65 6.85 -1.30 -1.83
CA LYS A 65 7.78 -0.16 -1.74
C LYS A 65 7.42 0.94 -2.74
N GLN A 66 7.05 0.58 -3.97
CA GLN A 66 6.59 1.55 -4.96
C GLN A 66 5.32 2.27 -4.49
N LEU A 67 4.35 1.53 -3.94
CA LEU A 67 3.12 2.12 -3.38
C LEU A 67 3.40 3.08 -2.20
N VAL A 68 4.33 2.72 -1.31
CA VAL A 68 4.74 3.59 -0.19
C VAL A 68 5.47 4.84 -0.70
N SER A 69 6.30 4.70 -1.75
CA SER A 69 6.94 5.86 -2.41
C SER A 69 5.89 6.80 -2.99
N PHE A 70 4.87 6.28 -3.69
CA PHE A 70 3.76 7.10 -4.18
C PHE A 70 3.00 7.78 -3.05
N HIS A 71 2.84 7.11 -1.91
CA HIS A 71 2.23 7.72 -0.73
C HIS A 71 3.07 8.89 -0.20
N SER A 72 4.40 8.75 -0.09
CA SER A 72 5.26 9.85 0.34
C SER A 72 5.22 11.07 -0.59
N GLY A 73 5.06 10.86 -1.90
CA GLY A 73 4.89 11.92 -2.89
C GLY A 73 3.44 12.39 -3.08
N ALA A 74 2.44 11.78 -2.40
CA ALA A 74 1.03 12.01 -2.69
C ALA A 74 0.58 13.45 -2.39
N ALA A 75 1.21 14.12 -1.43
CA ALA A 75 0.92 15.52 -1.08
C ALA A 75 1.35 16.50 -2.20
N GLU A 76 2.41 16.16 -2.94
CA GLU A 76 3.01 16.99 -4.00
C GLU A 76 2.54 16.57 -5.41
N ASN A 77 1.97 15.38 -5.55
CA ASN A 77 1.52 14.85 -6.83
C ASN A 77 0.36 15.69 -7.43
N LYS A 78 0.36 15.85 -8.76
CA LYS A 78 -0.68 16.58 -9.52
C LYS A 78 -2.09 16.03 -9.27
N LEU A 79 -2.21 14.76 -8.86
CA LEU A 79 -3.48 14.06 -8.65
C LEU A 79 -3.98 14.18 -7.20
N LYS A 80 -4.16 15.42 -6.71
CA LYS A 80 -4.69 15.74 -5.38
C LYS A 80 -6.11 15.22 -5.12
N ALA A 81 -6.82 14.74 -6.13
CA ALA A 81 -8.19 14.23 -6.00
C ALA A 81 -8.26 13.00 -5.08
N VAL A 82 -7.34 12.03 -5.24
CA VAL A 82 -7.27 10.85 -4.37
C VAL A 82 -6.88 11.26 -2.96
N TYR A 83 -5.86 12.11 -2.82
CA TYR A 83 -5.45 12.64 -1.52
C TYR A 83 -6.61 13.32 -0.78
N ARG A 84 -7.31 14.27 -1.41
CA ARG A 84 -8.47 14.97 -0.81
C ARG A 84 -9.62 14.02 -0.45
N LYS A 85 -9.91 13.03 -1.31
CA LYS A 85 -10.95 12.01 -1.07
C LYS A 85 -10.68 11.22 0.20
N PHE A 86 -9.42 10.85 0.44
CA PHE A 86 -9.00 10.06 1.60
C PHE A 86 -8.49 10.89 2.79
N SER A 87 -8.43 12.22 2.66
CA SER A 87 -8.25 13.16 3.78
C SER A 87 -9.54 13.42 4.56
N ASN A 88 -10.71 13.06 4.02
CA ASN A 88 -11.98 13.21 4.73
C ASN A 88 -12.06 12.24 5.92
N SER A 89 -12.54 12.73 7.07
CA SER A 89 -12.80 11.97 8.30
C SER A 89 -13.71 10.74 8.07
N ASP A 90 -14.66 10.81 7.14
CA ASP A 90 -15.51 9.66 6.76
C ASP A 90 -14.70 8.48 6.22
N ARG A 91 -13.51 8.73 5.67
CA ARG A 91 -12.57 7.70 5.20
C ARG A 91 -11.44 7.42 6.18
N GLY A 92 -11.58 7.87 7.42
CA GLY A 92 -10.58 7.70 8.48
C GLY A 92 -9.32 8.55 8.27
N ALA A 93 -9.39 9.59 7.42
CA ALA A 93 -8.30 10.52 7.12
C ALA A 93 -6.95 9.84 6.80
N VAL A 94 -6.98 8.67 6.16
CA VAL A 94 -5.80 7.80 5.96
C VAL A 94 -4.71 8.45 5.12
N ALA A 95 -5.05 9.43 4.28
CA ALA A 95 -4.09 10.19 3.50
C ALA A 95 -3.20 11.13 4.35
N LEU A 96 -3.63 11.45 5.59
CA LEU A 96 -2.85 12.28 6.52
C LEU A 96 -1.90 11.44 7.37
N LEU A 97 -1.98 10.11 7.30
CA LEU A 97 -1.09 9.24 8.05
C LEU A 97 0.30 9.26 7.41
N PRO A 98 1.38 9.24 8.22
CA PRO A 98 2.72 9.19 7.67
C PRO A 98 2.92 7.88 6.88
N PRO A 99 3.60 7.91 5.72
CA PRO A 99 3.98 6.70 5.01
C PRO A 99 4.83 5.79 5.88
N ALA A 100 4.76 4.47 5.63
CA ALA A 100 5.63 3.50 6.28
C ALA A 100 7.10 3.91 6.06
N ARG A 101 7.80 4.28 7.13
CA ARG A 101 9.19 4.77 7.07
C ARG A 101 10.18 3.67 6.69
N ASP A 102 9.82 2.41 6.93
CA ASP A 102 10.66 1.28 6.61
C ASP A 102 9.81 0.02 6.36
N VAL A 103 9.87 -0.50 5.14
CA VAL A 103 9.53 -1.91 4.89
C VAL A 103 10.79 -2.72 5.24
N HIS A 104 11.28 -2.57 6.49
CA HIS A 104 12.50 -3.25 6.95
C HIS A 104 12.20 -4.64 7.49
N ILE A 105 13.16 -5.50 7.20
CA ILE A 105 13.31 -6.90 7.55
C ILE A 105 13.06 -7.08 9.04
N GLY A 106 12.08 -7.91 9.39
CA GLY A 106 12.09 -8.58 10.68
C GLY A 106 13.18 -9.64 10.62
N SER A 107 14.40 -9.29 11.03
CA SER A 107 15.44 -10.25 11.35
C SER A 107 15.35 -10.50 12.85
N SER A 108 14.78 -11.64 13.23
CA SER A 108 15.05 -12.32 14.50
C SER A 108 14.82 -13.80 14.27
#